data_AF-U1YI98-F1
#
_entry.id   AF-U1YI98-F1
#
_cell.length_a   1.000
_cell.length_b   1.000
_cell.length_c   1.000
_cell.angle_alpha   90.00
_cell.angle_beta   90.00
_cell.angle_gamma   90.00
#
_symmetry.space_group_name_H-M   'P 1'
#
loop_
_entity.id
_entity.type
_entity.pdbx_description
1 polymer ?
#
loop_
_entity_poly.entity_id
_entity_poly.type
_entity_poly.pdbx_seq_one_letter_code
_entity_poly.pdbx_strand_id
1 'polypeptide(L)' 'MKKSITLLHVLEHLVTEEDIQEILQVHGYKDTARKLSVSLLLRFLIMVATHEWKSFRHATDVATAYGLPSVH' A
#
# COMPACT_ATOMS: atom_id res chain seq x y z
N MET A 1 9.47 -21.48 0.30
CA MET A 1 9.43 -20.07 -0.16
C MET A 1 7.98 -19.62 -0.15
N LYS A 2 7.61 -18.63 0.67
CA LYS A 2 6.22 -18.17 0.80
C LYS A 2 5.80 -17.47 -0.49
N LYS A 3 4.72 -17.94 -1.13
CA LYS A 3 4.12 -17.34 -2.35
C LYS A 3 3.72 -15.86 -2.19
N SER A 4 3.70 -15.34 -0.96
CA SER A 4 3.45 -13.94 -0.65
C SER A 4 4.52 -12.97 -1.16
N ILE A 5 5.67 -13.45 -1.66
CA ILE A 5 6.73 -12.60 -2.24
C ILE A 5 6.40 -12.14 -3.68
N THR A 6 5.32 -12.62 -4.32
CA THR A 6 5.17 -12.42 -5.77
C THR A 6 4.29 -11.23 -6.18
N LEU A 7 3.15 -10.97 -5.53
CA LEU A 7 2.19 -9.97 -6.03
C LEU A 7 2.57 -8.52 -5.68
N LEU A 8 2.93 -8.26 -4.42
CA LEU A 8 3.34 -6.92 -3.99
C LEU A 8 4.57 -6.45 -4.78
N HIS A 9 5.57 -7.32 -4.93
CA HIS A 9 6.80 -7.02 -5.65
C HIS A 9 6.56 -6.79 -7.15
N VAL A 10 5.67 -7.57 -7.77
CA VAL A 10 5.27 -7.35 -9.17
C VAL A 10 4.56 -6.01 -9.33
N LEU A 11 3.67 -5.65 -8.40
CA LEU A 11 2.94 -4.38 -8.47
C LEU A 11 3.83 -3.17 -8.22
N GLU A 12 4.78 -3.26 -7.28
CA GLU A 12 5.82 -2.22 -7.10
C GLU A 12 6.72 -2.05 -8.33
N HIS A 13 6.92 -3.12 -9.11
CA HIS A 13 7.66 -3.06 -10.37
C HIS A 13 6.83 -2.52 -11.54
N LEU A 14 5.51 -2.70 -11.53
CA LEU A 14 4.59 -2.24 -12.57
C LEU A 14 4.19 -0.78 -12.40
N VAL A 15 4.14 -0.31 -11.15
CA VAL A 15 3.81 1.06 -10.79
C VAL A 15 4.83 1.50 -9.75
N THR A 16 5.84 2.23 -10.20
CA THR A 16 6.89 2.71 -9.31
C THR A 16 6.42 3.94 -8.53
N GLU A 17 7.20 4.36 -7.54
CA GLU A 17 6.90 5.60 -6.82
C GLU A 17 6.93 6.80 -7.77
N GLU A 18 7.84 6.81 -8.74
CA GLU A 18 7.94 7.86 -9.75
C GLU A 18 6.67 7.95 -10.60
N ASP A 19 6.13 6.81 -11.05
CA ASP A 19 4.87 6.76 -11.81
C ASP A 19 3.71 7.34 -11.00
N ILE A 20 3.64 7.00 -9.69
CA ILE A 20 2.62 7.52 -8.79
C ILE A 20 2.77 9.04 -8.69
N GLN A 21 3.97 9.55 -8.41
CA GLN A 21 4.22 10.98 -8.25
C GLN A 21 3.91 11.77 -9.54
N GLU A 22 4.23 11.23 -10.72
CA GLU A 22 3.86 11.83 -11.99
C GLU A 22 2.34 11.95 -12.15
N ILE A 23 1.60 10.87 -11.85
CA ILE A 23 0.13 10.87 -11.90
C ILE A 23 -0.45 11.90 -10.94
N LEU A 24 0.05 11.95 -9.68
CA LEU A 24 -0.42 12.93 -8.69
C LEU A 24 -0.18 14.36 -9.17
N GLN A 25 0.99 14.62 -9.76
CA GLN A 25 1.33 15.94 -10.29
C GLN A 25 0.42 16.35 -11.45
N VAL A 26 0.18 15.45 -12.42
CA VAL A 26 -0.71 15.70 -13.57
C VAL A 26 -2.12 16.09 -13.12
N HIS A 27 -2.61 15.47 -12.06
CA HIS A 27 -3.94 15.75 -11.52
C HIS A 27 -3.97 16.86 -10.46
N GLY A 28 -2.84 17.48 -10.14
CA GLY A 28 -2.73 18.45 -9.05
C GLY A 28 -3.13 17.89 -7.69
N TYR A 29 -3.06 16.57 -7.54
CA TYR A 29 -3.38 15.89 -6.29
C TYR A 29 -2.21 16.05 -5.32
N LYS A 30 -2.53 16.33 -4.05
CA LYS A 30 -1.55 16.42 -2.99
C LYS A 30 -2.02 15.61 -1.79
N ASP A 31 -1.13 14.78 -1.28
CA ASP A 31 -1.34 14.11 0.01
C ASP A 31 -1.53 15.16 1.11
N THR A 32 -2.73 15.24 1.66
CA THR A 32 -3.08 16.15 2.76
C THR A 32 -2.86 15.49 4.12
N ALA A 33 -2.94 14.15 4.18
CA ALA A 33 -2.76 13.38 5.39
C ALA A 33 -1.27 13.12 5.67
N ARG A 34 -0.82 13.51 6.86
CA ARG A 34 0.61 13.40 7.26
C ARG A 34 1.16 11.97 7.25
N LYS A 35 0.32 10.98 7.54
CA LYS A 35 0.71 9.56 7.68
C LYS A 35 0.15 8.67 6.57
N LEU A 36 -0.56 9.23 5.58
CA LEU A 36 -1.24 8.45 4.54
C LEU A 36 -0.98 9.06 3.17
N SER A 37 0.05 8.55 2.49
CA SER A 37 0.28 8.84 1.08
C SER A 37 -0.53 7.92 0.17
N VAL A 38 -0.74 8.33 -1.08
CA VAL A 38 -1.35 7.46 -2.11
C VAL A 38 -0.56 6.15 -2.25
N SER A 39 0.77 6.22 -2.28
CA SER A 39 1.63 5.02 -2.38
C SER A 39 1.40 4.07 -1.21
N LEU A 40 1.25 4.60 0.01
CA LEU A 40 0.94 3.80 1.18
C LEU A 40 -0.46 3.18 1.11
N LEU A 41 -1.45 3.93 0.62
CA LEU A 41 -2.80 3.43 0.42
C LEU A 41 -2.83 2.27 -0.59
N LEU A 42 -2.14 2.41 -1.72
CA LEU A 42 -2.04 1.37 -2.74
C LEU A 42 -1.38 0.11 -2.17
N ARG A 43 -0.24 0.25 -1.49
CA ARG A 43 0.41 -0.87 -0.78
C ARG A 43 -0.52 -1.57 0.21
N PHE A 44 -1.27 -0.79 1.00
CA PHE A 44 -2.26 -1.35 1.93
C PHE A 44 -3.33 -2.17 1.22
N LEU A 45 -3.94 -1.63 0.15
CA LEU A 45 -4.98 -2.34 -0.61
C LEU A 45 -4.46 -3.64 -1.25
N ILE A 46 -3.23 -3.61 -1.77
CA ILE A 46 -2.58 -4.80 -2.32
C ILE A 46 -2.38 -5.87 -1.25
N MET A 47 -1.91 -5.48 -0.06
CA MET A 47 -1.72 -6.43 1.04
C MET A 47 -3.04 -7.00 1.55
N VAL A 48 -4.09 -6.17 1.66
CA VAL A 48 -5.44 -6.64 2.00
C VAL A 48 -5.91 -7.70 1.00
N ALA A 49 -5.73 -7.46 -0.31
CA ALA A 49 -6.12 -8.40 -1.35
C ALA A 49 -5.25 -9.67 -1.35
N THR A 50 -3.93 -9.53 -1.19
CA THR A 50 -2.97 -10.65 -1.22
C THR A 50 -3.12 -11.59 -0.02
N HIS A 51 -3.46 -11.03 1.14
CA HIS A 51 -3.56 -11.78 2.40
C HIS A 51 -5.00 -12.01 2.86
N GLU A 52 -5.98 -11.60 2.05
CA GLU A 52 -7.42 -11.79 2.29
C GLU A 52 -7.83 -11.32 3.70
N TRP A 53 -7.33 -10.15 4.11
CA TRP A 53 -7.62 -9.62 5.45
C TRP A 53 -9.11 -9.35 5.61
N LYS A 54 -9.67 -9.88 6.71
CA LYS A 54 -11.12 -10.02 6.89
C LYS A 54 -11.88 -8.73 7.21
N SER A 55 -11.19 -7.70 7.69
CA SER A 55 -11.78 -6.40 8.02
C SER A 55 -10.70 -5.35 8.21
N PHE A 56 -11.08 -4.07 8.24
CA PHE A 56 -10.16 -2.99 8.59
C PHE A 56 -9.54 -3.17 9.98
N ARG A 57 -10.31 -3.65 10.96
CA ARG A 57 -9.77 -3.97 12.29
C ARG A 57 -8.74 -5.09 12.22
N HIS A 58 -9.04 -6.16 11.49
CA HIS A 58 -8.07 -7.23 11.33
C HIS A 58 -6.80 -6.72 10.63
N ALA A 59 -6.95 -5.86 9.62
CA ALA A 59 -5.84 -5.21 8.94
C ALA A 59 -4.99 -4.38 9.91
N THR A 60 -5.59 -3.59 10.81
CA THR A 60 -4.83 -2.81 11.80
C THR A 60 -4.03 -3.68 12.76
N ASP A 61 -4.54 -4.86 13.10
CA ASP A 61 -3.88 -5.79 14.02
C ASP A 61 -2.67 -6.48 13.37
N VAL A 62 -2.69 -6.67 12.05
CA VAL A 62 -1.67 -7.47 11.34
C VAL A 62 -0.75 -6.65 10.44
N ALA A 63 -1.12 -5.44 10.03
CA ALA A 63 -0.41 -4.64 9.02
C ALA A 63 1.08 -4.42 9.34
N THR A 64 1.41 -4.16 10.60
CA THR A 64 2.81 -3.96 11.04
C THR A 64 3.66 -5.22 10.88
N ALA A 65 3.08 -6.41 11.04
CA ALA A 65 3.77 -7.67 10.80
C ALA A 65 4.08 -7.91 9.31
N TYR A 66 3.43 -7.16 8.41
CA TYR A 66 3.66 -7.18 6.97
C TYR A 66 4.41 -5.94 6.46
N GLY A 67 5.00 -5.14 7.36
CA GLY A 67 5.87 -4.02 7.00
C GLY A 67 5.16 -2.70 6.72
N LEU A 68 3.85 -2.61 6.99
CA LEU A 68 3.12 -1.34 6.94
C LEU A 68 3.29 -0.53 8.24
N PRO A 69 3.30 0.81 8.17
CA PRO A 69 3.33 1.66 9.35
C PRO A 69 2.07 1.48 10.21
N SER A 70 2.22 1.66 11.53
CA SER A 70 1.07 1.69 12.43
C SER A 70 0.23 2.95 12.16
N VAL A 71 -1.04 2.73 11.83
CA VAL A 71 -2.05 3.77 11.60
C VAL A 71 -2.91 3.95 12.86
N HIS A 72 -2.27 4.28 13.98
CA HIS A 72 -2.90 4.70 15.24
C HIS A 72 -2.20 5.98 15.75
#